data_AF-A0A1C5M655-F1
#
_entry.id   AF-A0A1C5M655-F1
#
_cell.length_a   1.000
_cell.length_b   1.000
_cell.length_c   1.000
_cell.angle_alpha   90.00
_cell.angle_beta   90.00
_cell.angle_gamma   90.00
#
_symmetry.space_group_name_H-M   'P 1'
#
loop_
_entity.id
_entity.type
_entity.pdbx_description
1 polymer ?
#
loop_
_entity_poly.entity_id
_entity_poly.type
_entity_poly.pdbx_seq_one_letter_code
_entity_poly.pdbx_strand_id
1 'polypeptide(L)'
;MNNKIGLVTMCRKAGKLVMGMDMVKDACNTGKACAVFAATDFSPKSLKEIKFNCYKNGIKLYSLGMTMDDIHFGLGKRTGVVAICEGGFAKACAKGLEEIPIDENEFYSI
;
A
#
# COMPACT_ATOMS: atom_id res chain seq x y z
N MET A 1 12.27 -13.08 9.66
CA MET A 1 11.66 -12.20 8.64
C MET A 1 10.26 -12.71 8.32
N ASN A 2 9.22 -11.93 8.62
CA ASN A 2 7.84 -12.34 8.32
C ASN A 2 7.47 -11.92 6.89
N ASN A 3 7.76 -12.83 5.95
CA ASN A 3 7.32 -12.84 4.56
C ASN A 3 5.82 -12.46 4.36
N LYS A 4 5.41 -11.23 4.02
CA LYS A 4 3.97 -10.89 3.82
C LYS A 4 3.38 -11.40 2.51
N ILE A 5 4.19 -11.92 1.60
CA ILE A 5 3.77 -12.33 0.26
C ILE A 5 2.66 -13.38 0.26
N GLY A 6 2.66 -14.33 1.21
CA GLY A 6 1.60 -15.33 1.33
C GLY A 6 0.22 -14.69 1.56
N LEU A 7 0.15 -13.66 2.39
CA LEU A 7 -1.11 -12.95 2.64
C LEU A 7 -1.50 -12.06 1.45
N VAL A 8 -0.56 -11.32 0.87
CA VAL A 8 -0.85 -10.42 -0.26
C VAL A 8 -1.32 -11.21 -1.49
N THR A 9 -0.73 -12.39 -1.74
CA THR A 9 -1.19 -13.30 -2.80
C THR A 9 -2.58 -13.86 -2.55
N MET A 10 -2.93 -14.21 -1.31
CA MET A 10 -4.30 -14.60 -0.95
C MET A 10 -5.28 -13.45 -1.18
N CYS A 11 -4.94 -12.22 -0.78
CA CYS A 11 -5.78 -11.04 -1.03
C CYS A 11 -6.04 -10.85 -2.53
N ARG A 12 -5.00 -11.03 -3.36
CA ARG A 12 -5.12 -10.99 -4.83
C ARG A 12 -6.06 -12.07 -5.37
N LYS A 13 -5.89 -13.33 -4.95
CA LYS A 13 -6.76 -14.44 -5.37
C LYS A 13 -8.21 -14.23 -4.97
N ALA A 14 -8.45 -13.60 -3.83
CA ALA A 14 -9.79 -13.25 -3.35
C ALA A 14 -10.40 -12.00 -4.02
N GLY A 15 -9.69 -11.33 -4.94
CA GLY A 15 -10.14 -10.08 -5.56
C GLY A 15 -10.19 -8.90 -4.59
N LYS A 16 -9.45 -8.97 -3.47
CA LYS A 16 -9.40 -7.94 -2.40
C LYS A 16 -8.10 -7.15 -2.39
N LEU A 17 -7.38 -7.14 -3.51
CA LEU A 17 -6.13 -6.41 -3.69
C LEU A 17 -6.16 -5.62 -5.00
N VAL A 18 -5.79 -4.34 -4.94
CA VAL A 18 -5.47 -3.53 -6.12
C VAL A 18 -3.99 -3.16 -6.12
N MET A 19 -3.40 -3.01 -7.31
CA MET A 19 -1.95 -2.88 -7.49
C MET A 19 -1.62 -1.85 -8.57
N GLY A 20 -0.70 -0.95 -8.25
CA GLY A 20 -0.29 0.16 -9.13
C GLY A 20 -0.86 1.49 -8.66
N MET A 21 -0.09 2.55 -8.90
CA MET A 21 -0.34 3.89 -8.36
C MET A 21 -1.76 4.39 -8.63
N ASP A 22 -2.20 4.37 -9.89
CA ASP A 22 -3.50 4.94 -10.26
C ASP A 22 -4.68 4.15 -9.69
N MET A 23 -4.60 2.82 -9.74
CA MET A 23 -5.62 1.93 -9.17
C MET A 23 -5.71 2.04 -7.65
N VAL A 24 -4.57 2.23 -6.98
CA VAL A 24 -4.54 2.44 -5.53
C VAL A 24 -5.16 3.80 -5.18
N LYS A 25 -4.78 4.88 -5.89
CA LYS A 25 -5.39 6.20 -5.69
C LYS A 25 -6.90 6.17 -5.91
N ASP A 26 -7.36 5.50 -6.96
CA ASP A 26 -8.79 5.33 -7.24
C ASP A 26 -9.50 4.58 -6.10
N ALA A 27 -8.91 3.47 -5.63
CA ALA A 27 -9.47 2.72 -4.50
C ALA A 27 -9.55 3.55 -3.22
N CYS A 28 -8.56 4.40 -2.95
CA CYS A 28 -8.60 5.35 -1.84
C CYS A 28 -9.71 6.39 -2.03
N ASN A 29 -9.76 7.05 -3.19
CA ASN A 29 -10.74 8.10 -3.48
C ASN A 29 -12.19 7.60 -3.50
N THR A 30 -12.40 6.34 -3.86
CA THR A 30 -13.73 5.69 -3.90
C THR A 30 -14.10 5.00 -2.57
N GLY A 31 -13.25 5.10 -1.54
CA GLY A 31 -13.49 4.47 -0.23
C GLY A 31 -13.39 2.93 -0.22
N LYS A 32 -12.83 2.33 -1.27
CA LYS A 32 -12.65 0.87 -1.38
C LYS A 32 -11.40 0.39 -0.63
N ALA A 33 -10.36 1.19 -0.55
CA ALA A 33 -9.11 0.82 0.12
C ALA A 33 -9.25 0.90 1.64
N CYS A 34 -8.94 -0.20 2.34
CA CYS A 34 -8.91 -0.24 3.80
C CYS A 34 -7.51 0.09 4.37
N ALA A 35 -6.45 -0.27 3.65
CA ALA A 35 -5.07 0.08 3.96
C ALA A 35 -4.21 0.04 2.70
N VAL A 36 -3.17 0.89 2.67
CA VAL A 36 -2.18 0.95 1.58
C VAL A 36 -0.83 0.45 2.08
N PHE A 37 -0.11 -0.25 1.21
CA PHE A 37 1.20 -0.82 1.51
C PHE A 37 2.19 -0.44 0.41
N ALA A 38 3.35 0.09 0.79
CA ALA A 38 4.41 0.50 -0.11
C ALA A 38 5.61 -0.45 -0.05
N ALA A 39 6.26 -0.65 -1.19
CA ALA A 39 7.54 -1.34 -1.28
C ALA A 39 8.66 -0.51 -0.61
N THR A 40 9.72 -1.17 -0.16
CA THR A 40 10.85 -0.52 0.52
C THR A 40 11.71 0.34 -0.42
N ASP A 41 11.73 0.01 -1.70
CA ASP A 41 12.44 0.70 -2.78
C ASP A 41 11.51 1.63 -3.59
N PHE A 42 10.34 1.99 -3.03
CA PHE A 42 9.41 2.89 -3.69
C PHE A 42 9.98 4.31 -3.74
N SER A 43 9.99 4.93 -4.92
CA SER A 43 10.67 6.22 -5.11
C SER A 43 10.10 7.32 -4.19
N PRO A 44 10.93 8.26 -3.69
CA PRO A 44 10.46 9.34 -2.80
C PRO A 44 9.32 10.16 -3.42
N LYS A 45 9.38 10.43 -4.74
CA LYS A 45 8.34 11.14 -5.48
C LYS A 45 7.01 10.39 -5.43
N SER A 46 7.04 9.09 -5.73
CA SER A 46 5.85 8.24 -5.70
C SER A 46 5.32 8.05 -4.28
N LEU A 47 6.21 7.92 -3.29
CA LEU A 47 5.84 7.79 -1.89
C LEU A 47 5.11 9.06 -1.40
N LYS A 48 5.63 10.25 -1.71
CA LYS A 48 4.97 11.54 -1.39
C LYS A 48 3.57 11.61 -2.00
N GLU A 49 3.43 11.19 -3.25
CA GLU A 49 2.16 11.22 -3.97
C GLU A 49 1.11 10.29 -3.34
N ILE A 50 1.50 9.06 -2.95
CA ILE A 50 0.57 8.15 -2.28
C ILE A 50 0.28 8.58 -0.85
N LYS A 51 1.27 9.12 -0.11
CA LYS A 51 1.05 9.70 1.22
C LYS A 51 -0.02 10.79 1.18
N PHE A 52 0.04 11.69 0.19
CA PHE A 52 -0.98 12.73 0.02
C PHE A 52 -2.38 12.15 -0.20
N ASN A 53 -2.48 11.12 -1.03
CA ASN A 53 -3.76 10.48 -1.29
C ASN A 53 -4.30 9.71 -0.07
N CYS A 54 -3.42 9.08 0.70
CA CYS A 54 -3.76 8.43 1.98
C CYS A 54 -4.22 9.47 3.01
N TYR A 55 -3.50 10.58 3.16
CA TYR A 55 -3.86 11.71 4.03
C TYR A 55 -5.27 12.21 3.75
N LYS A 56 -5.55 12.57 2.49
CA LYS A 56 -6.84 13.12 2.05
C LYS A 56 -8.03 12.21 2.37
N ASN A 57 -7.81 10.89 2.34
CA ASN A 57 -8.86 9.89 2.53
C ASN A 57 -8.84 9.26 3.94
N GLY A 58 -7.93 9.68 4.84
CA GLY A 58 -7.80 9.09 6.18
C GLY A 58 -7.36 7.62 6.19
N ILE A 59 -6.62 7.20 5.16
CA ILE A 59 -6.19 5.80 5.00
C ILE A 59 -4.77 5.63 5.53
N LYS A 60 -4.54 4.56 6.28
CA LYS A 60 -3.20 4.23 6.79
C LYS A 60 -2.31 3.64 5.70
N LEU A 61 -1.05 4.08 5.73
CA LEU A 61 0.02 3.63 4.83
C LEU A 61 1.07 2.85 5.63
N TYR A 62 1.49 1.69 5.13
CA TYR A 62 2.48 0.85 5.79
C TYR A 62 3.64 0.50 4.86
N SER A 63 4.82 0.30 5.44
CA SER A 63 5.94 -0.33 4.74
C SER A 63 5.68 -1.83 4.67
N LEU A 64 5.68 -2.39 3.46
CA LEU A 64 5.38 -3.81 3.25
C LEU A 64 6.57 -4.72 3.61
N GLY A 65 7.76 -4.15 3.83
CA GLY A 65 9.00 -4.89 4.09
C GLY A 65 9.44 -5.75 2.90
N MET A 66 9.01 -5.40 1.69
CA MET A 66 9.30 -6.10 0.44
C MET A 66 9.73 -5.09 -0.62
N THR A 67 10.64 -5.49 -1.50
CA THR A 67 11.00 -4.70 -2.69
C THR A 67 9.96 -4.83 -3.79
N MET A 68 10.00 -3.96 -4.79
CA MET A 68 9.16 -4.07 -6.00
C MET A 68 9.38 -5.41 -6.74
N ASP A 69 10.58 -5.98 -6.66
CA ASP A 69 10.92 -7.26 -7.29
C ASP A 69 10.36 -8.44 -6.49
N ASP A 70 10.36 -8.38 -5.15
CA ASP A 70 9.66 -9.35 -4.30
C ASP A 70 8.15 -9.36 -4.59
N ILE A 71 7.56 -8.17 -4.73
CA ILE A 71 6.14 -7.99 -5.10
C ILE A 71 5.90 -8.56 -6.50
N HIS A 72 6.81 -8.32 -7.45
CA HIS A 72 6.71 -8.89 -8.79
C HIS A 72 6.73 -10.42 -8.75
N PHE A 73 7.65 -11.02 -7.99
CA PHE A 73 7.79 -12.46 -7.89
C PHE A 73 6.51 -13.12 -7.32
N GLY A 74 5.91 -12.53 -6.30
CA GLY A 74 4.70 -13.09 -5.70
C GLY A 74 3.40 -12.77 -6.43
N LEU A 75 3.27 -11.57 -7.00
CA LEU A 75 2.02 -11.11 -7.61
C LEU A 75 2.03 -11.12 -9.14
N GLY A 76 3.17 -11.34 -9.79
CA GLY A 76 3.30 -11.29 -11.25
C GLY A 76 3.15 -9.88 -11.85
N LYS A 77 3.16 -8.83 -11.02
CA LYS A 77 3.14 -7.43 -11.47
C LYS A 77 4.13 -6.62 -10.67
N ARG A 78 5.13 -6.04 -11.34
CA ARG A 78 6.11 -5.15 -10.70
C ARG A 78 5.44 -3.84 -10.32
N THR A 79 5.31 -3.57 -9.03
CA THR A 79 4.69 -2.35 -8.52
C THR A 79 5.23 -2.01 -7.14
N GLY A 80 5.29 -0.72 -6.82
CA GLY A 80 5.75 -0.23 -5.51
C GLY A 80 4.63 0.08 -4.54
N VAL A 81 3.37 -0.08 -4.94
CA VAL A 81 2.22 0.21 -4.07
C VAL A 81 1.05 -0.72 -4.36
N VAL A 82 0.42 -1.19 -3.28
CA VAL A 82 -0.79 -2.01 -3.30
C VAL A 82 -1.77 -1.50 -2.25
N ALA A 83 -3.06 -1.76 -2.46
CA ALA A 83 -4.08 -1.54 -1.44
C ALA A 83 -4.92 -2.81 -1.25
N ILE A 84 -5.24 -3.09 0.01
CA ILE A 84 -6.16 -4.16 0.39
C ILE A 84 -7.54 -3.54 0.63
N CYS A 85 -8.55 -4.11 -0.02
CA CYS A 85 -9.92 -3.60 -0.05
C CYS A 85 -10.89 -4.37 0.86
N GLU A 86 -10.35 -5.05 1.87
CA GLU A 86 -11.12 -5.79 2.87
C GLU A 86 -10.44 -5.63 4.24
N GLY A 87 -11.23 -5.31 5.27
CA GLY A 87 -10.72 -4.90 6.58
C GLY A 87 -10.00 -6.01 7.35
N GLY A 88 -10.49 -7.25 7.30
CA GLY A 88 -9.86 -8.41 7.92
C GLY A 88 -8.45 -8.66 7.36
N PHE A 89 -8.34 -8.69 6.03
CA PHE A 89 -7.05 -8.82 5.34
C PHE A 89 -6.13 -7.63 5.59
N ALA A 90 -6.64 -6.40 5.57
CA ALA A 90 -5.85 -5.21 5.83
C ALA A 90 -5.24 -5.25 7.24
N LYS A 91 -6.05 -5.58 8.25
CA LYS A 91 -5.60 -5.72 9.65
C LYS A 91 -4.57 -6.84 9.81
N ALA A 92 -4.79 -7.98 9.18
CA ALA A 92 -3.84 -9.10 9.21
C ALA A 92 -2.51 -8.74 8.55
N CYS A 93 -2.55 -8.00 7.45
CA CYS A 93 -1.35 -7.59 6.72
C CYS A 93 -0.54 -6.57 7.50
N ALA A 94 -1.20 -5.53 8.01
CA ALA A 94 -0.60 -4.47 8.83
C ALA A 94 0.01 -4.97 10.14
N LYS A 95 -0.44 -6.10 10.69
CA LYS A 95 0.09 -6.64 11.95
C LYS A 95 1.61 -6.84 11.90
N GLY A 96 2.34 -6.07 12.69
CA GLY A 96 3.81 -6.13 12.77
C GLY A 96 4.54 -5.50 11.58
N LEU A 97 3.84 -4.70 10.76
CA LEU A 97 4.46 -3.80 9.80
C LEU A 97 4.62 -2.40 10.41
N GLU A 98 5.57 -1.65 9.88
CA GLU A 98 5.79 -0.25 10.23
C GLU A 98 4.75 0.63 9.51
N GLU A 99 4.04 1.47 10.27
CA GLU A 99 3.17 2.51 9.72
C GLU A 99 4.07 3.65 9.22
N ILE A 100 3.94 4.01 7.95
CA ILE A 100 4.70 5.11 7.37
C ILE A 100 4.01 6.40 7.81
N PRO A 101 4.68 7.28 8.57
CA PRO A 101 4.08 8.52 9.03
C PRO A 101 3.76 9.42 7.84
N ILE A 102 2.59 10.02 7.92
CA ILE A 102 2.08 11.01 6.98
C ILE A 102 2.09 12.34 7.72
N ASP A 103 3.03 13.21 7.35
CA ASP A 103 3.12 14.59 7.85
C ASP A 103 2.46 15.52 6.82
N GLU A 104 1.43 16.25 7.24
CA GLU A 104 0.70 17.18 6.37
C GLU A 104 1.57 18.34 5.88
N ASN A 105 2.61 18.70 6.63
CA ASN A 105 3.57 19.74 6.24
C ASN A 105 4.33 19.34 4.95
N GLU A 106 4.46 18.04 4.66
CA GLU A 106 5.08 17.55 3.42
C GLU A 106 4.34 18.04 2.16
N PHE A 107 3.05 18.36 2.25
CA PHE A 107 2.19 18.68 1.10
C PHE A 107 1.98 20.18 0.87
N TYR A 108 2.06 20.97 1.93
CA TYR A 108 1.71 22.40 1.91
C TYR A 108 2.92 23.33 2.09
N SER A 109 4.14 22.78 2.05
CA SER A 109 5.35 23.61 2.02
C SER A 109 5.36 24.46 0.75
N ILE A 110 5.24 25.78 0.93
CA ILE A 110 5.32 26.85 -0.07
C ILE A 110 6.77 27.01 -0.51
#